data_AF-A0A9P7X863-F1
#
_entry.id   AF-A0A9P7X863-F1
#
_cell.length_a   1.000
_cell.length_b   1.000
_cell.length_c   1.000
_cell.angle_alpha   90.00
_cell.angle_beta   90.00
_cell.angle_gamma   90.00
#
_symmetry.space_group_name_H-M   'P 1'
#
loop_
_entity.id
_entity.type
_entity.pdbx_description
1 polymer ?
#
loop_
_entity_poly.entity_id
_entity_poly.type
_entity_poly.pdbx_seq_one_letter_code
_entity_poly.pdbx_strand_id
1 'polypeptide(L)'
;MHAKASPIVRYSGEFHWRPLVNNYWTGFQANALQDGQVDWELIIDNNSGTYAPNKALLPKVKELLEYNFPGLRVVALDYADPKLEESRANLRRYAAQHINSTTILKS
;
A
#
# COMPACT_ATOMS: atom_id res chain seq x y z
N MET A 1 5.04 -17.52 -22.82
CA MET A 1 4.95 -16.20 -22.18
C MET A 1 6.38 -15.70 -21.95
N HIS A 2 6.91 -14.83 -22.80
CA HIS A 2 8.25 -14.25 -22.62
C HIS A 2 8.08 -12.89 -21.95
N ALA A 3 8.17 -12.84 -20.62
CA ALA A 3 8.29 -11.57 -19.91
C ALA A 3 9.70 -11.03 -20.17
N LYS A 4 9.82 -9.92 -20.91
CA LYS A 4 11.08 -9.20 -21.13
C LYS A 4 11.45 -8.41 -19.86
N ALA A 5 11.58 -9.11 -18.74
CA ALA A 5 11.99 -8.53 -17.48
C ALA A 5 13.49 -8.20 -17.54
N SER A 6 13.88 -7.05 -16.99
CA SER A 6 15.30 -6.73 -16.82
C SER A 6 15.94 -7.78 -15.91
N PRO A 7 17.16 -8.27 -16.21
CA PRO A 7 17.88 -9.18 -15.31
C PRO A 7 18.32 -8.47 -14.02
N ILE A 8 18.16 -7.14 -13.94
CA ILE A 8 18.58 -6.32 -12.81
C ILE A 8 17.35 -5.81 -12.08
N VAL A 9 17.19 -6.24 -10.83
CA VAL A 9 16.21 -5.67 -9.89
C VAL A 9 16.75 -4.33 -9.40
N ARG A 10 16.10 -3.23 -9.78
CA ARG A 10 16.45 -1.87 -9.34
C ARG A 10 15.89 -1.55 -7.95
N TYR A 11 14.75 -2.16 -7.62
CA TYR A 11 14.02 -1.95 -6.38
C TYR A 11 13.09 -3.13 -6.11
N SER A 12 12.89 -3.46 -4.83
CA SER A 12 11.91 -4.43 -4.35
C SER A 12 11.36 -3.98 -3.00
N GLY A 13 10.12 -4.35 -2.70
CA GLY A 13 9.45 -3.97 -1.46
C GLY A 13 8.02 -4.46 -1.42
N GLU A 14 7.34 -4.18 -0.32
CA GLU A 14 5.90 -4.40 -0.18
C GLU A 14 5.11 -3.11 -0.43
N PHE A 15 3.80 -3.27 -0.64
CA PHE A 15 2.89 -2.14 -0.75
C PHE A 15 1.50 -2.49 -0.21
N HIS A 16 0.77 -1.48 0.25
CA HIS A 16 -0.65 -1.59 0.59
C HIS A 16 -1.38 -0.25 0.38
N TRP A 17 -2.67 -0.33 0.13
CA TRP A 17 -3.53 0.85 0.03
C TRP A 17 -3.92 1.36 1.41
N ARG A 18 -4.07 2.69 1.53
CA ARG A 18 -4.59 3.34 2.74
C ARG A 18 -5.65 4.37 2.35
N PRO A 19 -6.84 4.36 2.99
CA PRO A 19 -7.89 5.33 2.70
C PRO A 19 -7.52 6.68 3.30
N LEU A 20 -7.79 7.76 2.55
CA LEU A 20 -7.53 9.14 2.97
C LEU A 20 -8.77 9.75 3.61
N VAL A 21 -9.17 9.15 4.71
CA VAL A 21 -10.20 9.66 5.63
C VAL A 21 -9.55 10.10 6.94
N ASN A 22 -10.28 10.81 7.79
CA ASN A 22 -9.78 11.16 9.12
C ASN A 22 -9.36 9.89 9.87
N ASN A 23 -8.10 9.83 10.32
CA ASN A 23 -7.49 8.68 10.99
C ASN A 23 -7.41 7.39 10.12
N TYR A 24 -7.35 7.50 8.79
CA TYR A 24 -7.09 6.38 7.88
C TYR A 24 -7.99 5.15 8.15
N TRP A 25 -7.42 3.94 8.20
CA TRP A 25 -8.12 2.70 8.51
C TRP A 25 -8.93 2.72 9.81
N THR A 26 -8.54 3.51 10.83
CA THR A 26 -9.30 3.60 12.08
C THR A 26 -10.56 4.46 11.98
N GLY A 27 -10.60 5.41 11.03
CA GLY A 27 -11.82 6.19 10.75
C GLY A 27 -12.59 5.70 9.51
N PHE A 28 -12.08 4.67 8.83
CA PHE A 28 -12.70 4.15 7.63
C PHE A 28 -13.94 3.32 7.95
N GLN A 29 -15.06 3.69 7.32
CA GLN A 29 -16.35 3.03 7.49
C GLN A 29 -16.94 2.71 6.12
N ALA A 30 -16.71 1.49 5.62
CA ALA A 30 -17.09 1.11 4.26
C ALA A 30 -18.60 1.27 3.97
N ASN A 31 -19.46 1.00 4.95
CA ASN A 31 -20.92 1.07 4.76
C ASN A 31 -21.49 2.50 4.82
N ALA A 32 -20.69 3.48 5.26
CA ALA A 32 -21.11 4.87 5.39
C ALA A 32 -20.70 5.74 4.20
N LEU A 33 -19.88 5.20 3.30
CA LEU A 33 -19.25 5.93 2.20
C LEU A 33 -19.78 5.38 0.88
N GLN A 34 -20.15 6.28 -0.04
CA GLN A 34 -20.51 5.86 -1.40
C GLN A 34 -19.25 5.60 -2.23
N ASP A 35 -19.38 4.77 -3.27
CA ASP A 35 -18.31 4.54 -4.23
C ASP A 35 -17.79 5.87 -4.80
N GLY A 36 -16.46 6.04 -4.78
CA GLY A 36 -15.79 7.26 -5.27
C GLY A 36 -15.73 8.43 -4.28
N GLN A 37 -16.25 8.31 -3.05
CA GLN A 37 -16.12 9.36 -2.02
C GLN A 37 -14.82 9.28 -1.22
N VAL A 38 -14.01 8.25 -1.45
CA VAL A 38 -12.81 7.97 -0.69
C VAL A 38 -11.61 8.05 -1.60
N ASP A 39 -10.76 9.04 -1.33
CA ASP A 39 -9.43 9.08 -1.91
C ASP A 39 -8.54 8.01 -1.27
N TRP A 40 -7.56 7.52 -2.02
CA TRP A 40 -6.62 6.50 -1.56
C TRP A 40 -5.19 6.95 -1.80
N GLU A 41 -4.29 6.45 -0.96
CA GLU A 41 -2.85 6.51 -1.19
C GLU A 41 -2.24 5.12 -1.20
N LEU A 42 -1.16 4.99 -1.95
CA LEU A 42 -0.34 3.80 -2.00
C LEU A 42 0.83 3.95 -1.02
N ILE A 43 0.88 3.11 -0.01
CA ILE A 43 2.05 2.99 0.86
C ILE A 43 2.99 1.97 0.23
N ILE A 44 4.25 2.32 0.06
CA ILE A 44 5.31 1.41 -0.39
C ILE A 44 6.46 1.42 0.61
N ASP A 45 7.16 0.29 0.71
CA ASP A 45 8.39 0.18 1.49
C ASP A 45 9.51 -0.50 0.69
N ASN A 46 10.70 -0.58 1.29
CA ASN A 46 11.92 -1.17 0.72
C ASN A 46 12.25 -2.54 1.32
N ASN A 47 11.26 -3.34 1.73
CA ASN A 47 11.52 -4.69 2.22
C ASN A 47 10.67 -5.72 1.47
N SER A 48 11.30 -6.51 0.60
CA SER A 48 10.62 -7.61 -0.11
C SER A 48 10.77 -8.96 0.59
N GLY A 49 11.24 -9.00 1.83
CA GLY A 49 11.53 -10.22 2.61
C GLY A 49 12.85 -10.91 2.27
N THR A 50 13.34 -10.81 1.03
CA THR A 50 14.61 -11.40 0.56
C THR A 50 15.66 -10.37 0.15
N TYR A 51 15.25 -9.14 -0.14
CA TYR A 51 16.11 -8.04 -0.52
C TYR A 51 15.54 -6.73 0.04
N ALA A 52 16.42 -5.92 0.65
CA ALA A 52 16.07 -4.61 1.18
C ALA A 52 16.92 -3.53 0.48
N PRO A 53 16.39 -2.89 -0.58
CA PRO A 53 17.09 -1.81 -1.26
C PRO A 53 17.40 -0.62 -0.34
N ASN A 54 18.43 0.15 -0.69
CA ASN A 54 18.81 1.35 0.06
C ASN A 54 17.64 2.36 0.12
N LYS A 55 17.28 2.78 1.32
CA LYS A 55 16.24 3.78 1.60
C LYS A 55 16.40 5.11 0.85
N ALA A 56 17.63 5.46 0.46
CA ALA A 56 17.90 6.63 -0.37
C ALA A 56 17.22 6.56 -1.76
N LEU A 57 16.76 5.38 -2.20
CA LEU A 57 16.00 5.20 -3.44
C LEU A 57 14.49 5.44 -3.26
N LEU A 58 13.95 5.40 -2.04
CA LEU A 58 12.51 5.56 -1.78
C LEU A 58 11.92 6.85 -2.40
N PRO A 59 12.57 8.03 -2.30
CA PRO A 59 12.05 9.23 -2.96
C PRO A 59 11.94 9.09 -4.48
N LYS A 60 12.92 8.44 -5.12
CA LYS A 60 12.92 8.21 -6.58
C LYS A 60 11.82 7.24 -7.00
N VAL A 61 11.54 6.22 -6.19
CA VAL A 61 10.44 5.28 -6.47
C VAL A 61 9.09 5.97 -6.35
N LYS A 62 8.90 6.82 -5.33
CA LYS A 62 7.73 7.68 -5.21
C LYS A 62 7.55 8.56 -6.45
N GLU A 63 8.57 9.33 -6.82
CA GLU A 63 8.53 10.21 -8.00
C GLU A 63 8.21 9.43 -9.28
N LEU A 64 8.82 8.26 -9.47
CA LEU A 64 8.56 7.41 -10.63
C LEU A 64 7.10 6.97 -10.70
N LEU A 65 6.52 6.51 -9.58
CA LEU A 65 5.13 6.07 -9.56
C LEU A 65 4.17 7.24 -9.78
N GLU A 66 4.40 8.38 -9.16
CA GLU A 66 3.56 9.58 -9.32
C GLU A 66 3.66 10.15 -10.75
N TYR A 67 4.82 10.04 -11.39
CA TYR A 67 5.00 10.42 -12.79
C TYR A 67 4.25 9.50 -13.76
N ASN A 68 4.28 8.19 -13.54
CA ASN A 68 3.62 7.21 -14.42
C ASN A 68 2.11 7.14 -14.20
N PHE A 69 1.63 7.47 -13.00
CA PHE A 69 0.21 7.41 -12.64
C PHE A 69 -0.27 8.78 -12.11
N PRO A 70 -0.56 9.76 -12.98
CA PRO A 70 -1.06 11.06 -12.56
C PRO A 70 -2.29 10.94 -11.66
N GLY A 71 -2.25 11.60 -10.49
CA GLY A 71 -3.31 11.55 -9.48
C GLY A 71 -3.15 10.44 -8.42
N LEU A 72 -2.23 9.49 -8.61
CA LEU A 72 -1.86 8.52 -7.58
C LEU A 72 -1.03 9.22 -6.49
N ARG A 73 -1.50 9.18 -5.25
CA ARG A 73 -0.73 9.64 -4.09
C ARG A 73 0.12 8.48 -3.58
N VAL A 74 1.44 8.68 -3.48
CA VAL A 74 2.36 7.64 -3.01
C VAL A 74 3.08 8.09 -1.75
N VAL A 75 3.17 7.22 -0.75
CA VAL A 75 4.01 7.42 0.44
C VAL A 75 5.03 6.30 0.48
N ALA A 76 6.31 6.67 0.41
CA ALA A 76 7.42 5.74 0.49
C ALA A 76 8.04 5.80 1.89
N LEU A 77 8.00 4.68 2.62
CA LEU A 77 8.52 4.55 3.98
C LEU A 77 9.65 3.53 4.01
N ASP A 78 10.64 3.76 4.87
CA ASP A 78 11.63 2.72 5.14
C ASP A 78 10.97 1.58 5.95
N TYR A 79 11.43 0.36 5.76
CA TYR A 79 10.88 -0.81 6.45
C TYR A 79 10.97 -0.71 7.99
N ALA A 80 11.91 0.09 8.52
CA ALA A 80 12.05 0.36 9.94
C ALA A 80 11.28 1.61 10.41
N ASP A 81 10.56 2.29 9.53
CA ASP A 81 9.76 3.46 9.90
C ASP A 81 8.54 3.02 10.75
N PRO A 82 8.37 3.55 11.97
CA PRO A 82 7.25 3.17 12.84
C PRO A 82 5.87 3.45 12.21
N LYS A 83 5.77 4.43 11.30
CA LYS A 83 4.52 4.74 10.58
C LYS A 83 4.10 3.62 9.64
N LEU A 84 5.05 2.85 9.12
CA LEU A 84 4.76 1.71 8.25
C LEU A 84 4.07 0.60 9.06
N GLU A 85 4.63 0.26 10.22
CA GLU A 85 4.06 -0.74 11.11
C GLU A 85 2.70 -0.31 11.68
N GLU A 86 2.54 0.97 12.04
CA GLU A 86 1.25 1.52 12.43
C GLU A 86 0.21 1.34 11.30
N SER A 87 0.57 1.71 10.07
CA SER A 87 -0.33 1.59 8.92
C SER A 87 -0.76 0.15 8.67
N ARG A 88 0.19 -0.80 8.75
CA ARG A 88 -0.06 -2.23 8.55
C ARG A 88 -0.89 -2.81 9.70
N ALA A 89 -0.62 -2.41 10.94
CA ALA A 89 -1.39 -2.84 12.11
C ALA A 89 -2.85 -2.38 12.02
N ASN A 90 -3.09 -1.13 11.60
CA ASN A 90 -4.45 -0.61 11.43
C ASN A 90 -5.20 -1.33 10.30
N LEU A 91 -4.53 -1.62 9.18
CA LEU A 91 -5.10 -2.45 8.11
C LEU A 91 -5.48 -3.85 8.62
N ARG A 92 -4.57 -4.54 9.33
CA ARG A 92 -4.83 -5.89 9.87
C ARG A 92 -6.00 -5.89 10.85
N ARG A 93 -6.10 -4.89 11.72
CA ARG A 93 -7.23 -4.72 12.65
C ARG A 93 -8.54 -4.54 11.90
N TYR A 94 -8.57 -3.65 10.91
CA TYR A 94 -9.75 -3.42 10.08
C TYR A 94 -10.18 -4.71 9.37
N ALA A 95 -9.22 -5.43 8.76
CA ALA A 95 -9.47 -6.71 8.10
C ALA A 95 -10.03 -7.75 9.06
N ALA A 96 -9.47 -7.91 10.27
CA ALA A 96 -9.98 -8.87 11.25
C ALA A 96 -11.44 -8.59 11.70
N GLN A 97 -11.84 -7.32 11.71
CA GLN A 97 -13.20 -6.91 12.09
C GLN A 97 -14.22 -7.11 10.96
N HIS A 98 -13.81 -6.96 9.70
CA HIS A 98 -14.73 -6.87 8.55
C HIS A 98 -14.58 -8.00 7.54
N ILE A 99 -13.49 -8.77 7.59
CA ILE A 99 -13.16 -9.87 6.67
C ILE A 99 -13.12 -11.16 7.49
N ASN A 100 -14.29 -11.62 7.94
CA ASN A 100 -14.48 -12.99 8.40
C ASN A 100 -15.05 -13.84 7.24
N SER A 101 -14.40 -14.98 6.98
CA SER A 101 -14.62 -15.91 5.86
C SER A 101 -16.02 -16.54 5.83
N THR A 102 -17.02 -15.91 5.21
CA THR A 102 -18.24 -16.65 4.78
C THR A 102 -18.92 -16.13 3.49
N THR A 103 -18.60 -14.96 2.93
CA THR A 103 -19.46 -14.40 1.86
C THR A 103 -18.95 -14.57 0.43
N ILE A 104 -17.70 -15.00 0.19
CA ILE A 104 -17.19 -15.17 -1.20
C ILE A 104 -17.08 -16.65 -1.56
N LEU A 105 -18.19 -17.38 -1.62
CA LEU A 105 -18.29 -18.66 -2.35
C LEU A 105 -19.73 -19.04 -2.78
N LYS A 106 -20.67 -18.09 -2.89
CA LYS A 106 -21.97 -18.37 -3.55
C LYS A 106 -22.49 -17.18 -4.34
N SER A 107 -22.11 -17.12 -5.61
CA SER A 107 -22.94 -16.65 -6.72
C SER A 107 -22.39 -17.24 -8.01
#